data_AF-A0A8W8J194-F1
#
_entry.id   AF-A0A8W8J194-F1
#
_cell.length_a   1.000
_cell.length_b   1.000
_cell.length_c   1.000
_cell.angle_alpha   90.00
_cell.angle_beta   90.00
_cell.angle_gamma   90.00
#
_symmetry.space_group_name_H-M   'P 1'
#
loop_
_entity.id
_entity.type
_entity.pdbx_description
1 polymer ?
#
loop_
_entity_poly.entity_id
_entity_poly.type
_entity_poly.pdbx_seq_one_letter_code
_entity_poly.pdbx_strand_id
1 'polypeptide(L)'
;MVSWLCTRHRILDIAFYDEKTISLLLVEDHKDERPVLVLMTLEAIADDTYTPIDPEQGFKEDSIRLVDVAAKIDPSCYRRLDNMRARSFAVSGTRKTATVLFSSRRRVRIFLMDAEEEDEDWDGCGEDEDPGDQSGELNSSEAPEGEMQIDNTEDMEEDENKENTSFSSSTE
;
A
#
# COMPACT_ATOMS: atom_id res chain seq x y z
N MET A 1 33.46 5.46 11.40
CA MET A 1 32.89 4.56 10.37
C MET A 1 31.93 3.64 11.09
N VAL A 2 30.64 3.97 11.13
CA VAL A 2 29.65 3.25 11.97
C VAL A 2 28.80 2.38 11.05
N SER A 3 29.09 1.09 11.02
CA SER A 3 28.31 0.11 10.27
C SER A 3 27.03 -0.22 11.04
N TRP A 4 25.99 0.58 10.85
CA TRP A 4 24.62 0.24 11.29
C TRP A 4 23.99 -0.72 10.28
N LEU A 5 24.53 -1.94 10.19
CA LEU A 5 23.86 -3.02 9.48
C LEU A 5 23.05 -3.77 10.53
N CYS A 6 21.73 -3.54 10.53
CA CYS A 6 20.83 -4.34 11.35
C CYS A 6 20.93 -5.81 10.91
N THR A 7 21.20 -6.72 11.85
CA THR A 7 21.39 -8.15 11.54
C THR A 7 20.16 -8.99 11.84
N ARG A 8 19.11 -8.39 12.41
CA ARG A 8 17.86 -9.08 12.76
C ARG A 8 16.67 -8.33 12.22
N HIS A 9 15.80 -9.08 11.56
CA HIS A 9 14.57 -8.55 10.99
C HIS A 9 13.40 -9.44 11.39
N ARG A 10 12.21 -8.85 11.47
CA ARG A 10 10.95 -9.56 11.63
C ARG A 10 10.10 -9.38 10.39
N ILE A 11 9.46 -10.44 9.94
CA ILE A 11 8.50 -10.39 8.83
C ILE A 11 7.22 -9.71 9.33
N LEU A 12 6.79 -8.66 8.63
CA LEU A 12 5.49 -8.02 8.81
C LEU A 12 4.46 -8.62 7.87
N ASP A 13 4.84 -8.85 6.60
CA ASP A 13 3.94 -9.32 5.56
C ASP A 13 4.71 -9.98 4.41
N ILE A 14 4.02 -10.81 3.62
CA ILE A 14 4.58 -11.55 2.48
C ILE A 14 3.54 -11.66 1.36
N ALA A 15 3.97 -11.47 0.11
CA ALA A 15 3.11 -11.64 -1.05
C ALA A 15 3.92 -12.06 -2.28
N PHE A 16 3.34 -12.81 -3.20
CA PHE A 16 3.93 -13.04 -4.52
C PHE A 16 3.81 -11.76 -5.35
N TYR A 17 4.94 -11.28 -5.85
CA TYR A 17 4.98 -10.19 -6.83
C TYR A 17 4.58 -10.69 -8.21
N ASP A 18 5.17 -11.83 -8.58
CA ASP A 18 4.90 -12.60 -9.78
C ASP A 18 5.21 -14.09 -9.53
N GLU A 19 5.21 -14.90 -10.58
CA GLU A 19 5.46 -16.35 -10.53
C GLU A 19 6.89 -16.73 -10.06
N LYS A 20 7.83 -15.79 -10.13
CA LYS A 20 9.26 -16.02 -9.86
C LYS A 20 9.78 -15.22 -8.68
N THR A 21 8.98 -14.32 -8.13
CA THR A 21 9.44 -13.32 -7.15
C THR A 21 8.47 -13.24 -5.98
N ILE A 22 9.01 -13.42 -4.78
CA ILE A 22 8.32 -13.14 -3.52
C ILE A 22 8.72 -11.74 -3.05
N SER A 23 7.74 -10.94 -2.66
CA SER A 23 7.97 -9.71 -1.92
C SER A 23 7.84 -9.96 -0.42
N LEU A 24 8.73 -9.34 0.35
CA LEU A 24 8.72 -9.36 1.81
C LEU A 24 8.64 -7.93 2.33
N LEU A 25 7.76 -7.70 3.28
CA LEU A 25 7.80 -6.52 4.12
C LEU A 25 8.41 -6.92 5.47
N LEU A 26 9.60 -6.42 5.74
CA LEU A 26 10.34 -6.68 6.97
C LEU A 26 10.34 -5.44 7.86
N VAL A 27 10.71 -5.62 9.12
CA VAL A 27 11.08 -4.54 10.04
C VAL A 27 12.39 -4.88 10.73
N GLU A 28 13.31 -3.92 10.77
CA GLU A 28 14.57 -4.01 11.50
C GLU A 28 14.32 -4.09 13.01
N ASP A 29 14.97 -5.04 13.69
CA ASP A 29 15.00 -5.15 15.16
C ASP A 29 15.98 -4.10 15.73
N HIS A 30 15.67 -2.83 15.48
CA HIS A 30 16.42 -1.66 15.91
C HIS A 30 15.47 -0.65 16.57
N LYS A 31 16.01 0.34 17.30
CA LYS A 31 15.21 1.33 18.04
C LYS A 31 14.15 2.06 17.19
N ASP A 32 14.44 2.24 15.91
CA ASP A 32 13.59 3.00 15.00
C ASP A 32 12.54 2.14 14.28
N GLU A 33 12.55 0.81 14.48
CA GLU A 33 11.67 -0.15 13.81
C GLU A 33 11.52 0.13 12.31
N ARG A 34 12.67 0.29 11.61
CA ARG A 34 12.67 0.74 10.22
C ARG A 34 12.12 -0.36 9.31
N PRO A 35 11.07 -0.10 8.51
CA PRO A 35 10.58 -1.09 7.57
C PRO A 35 11.55 -1.26 6.39
N VAL A 36 11.64 -2.48 5.86
CA VAL A 36 12.42 -2.81 4.68
C VAL A 36 11.54 -3.57 3.72
N LEU A 37 11.45 -3.09 2.49
CA LEU A 37 10.77 -3.76 1.39
C LEU A 37 11.80 -4.54 0.60
N VAL A 38 11.57 -5.84 0.39
CA VAL A 38 12.50 -6.74 -0.28
C VAL A 38 11.76 -7.45 -1.41
N LEU A 39 12.40 -7.53 -2.57
CA LEU A 39 12.05 -8.43 -3.66
C LEU A 39 13.06 -9.57 -3.68
N MET A 40 12.58 -10.80 -3.71
CA MET A 40 13.42 -11.97 -3.68
C MET A 40 13.00 -12.92 -4.79
N THR A 41 13.94 -13.27 -5.67
CA THR A 41 13.68 -14.28 -6.68
C THR A 41 13.64 -15.66 -6.03
N LEU A 42 12.69 -16.48 -6.44
CA LEU A 42 12.57 -17.86 -6.01
C LEU A 42 13.80 -18.67 -6.42
N GLU A 43 14.42 -18.34 -7.56
CA GLU A 43 15.67 -18.95 -8.00
C GLU A 43 16.83 -18.75 -7.01
N ALA A 44 16.87 -17.61 -6.29
CA ALA A 44 17.89 -17.39 -5.27
C ALA A 44 17.76 -18.38 -4.08
N ILE A 45 16.54 -18.78 -3.74
CA ILE A 45 16.27 -19.73 -2.64
C ILE A 45 16.03 -21.17 -3.11
N ALA A 46 15.89 -21.39 -4.41
CA ALA A 46 15.81 -22.69 -5.02
C ALA A 46 17.18 -23.37 -4.98
N ASP A 47 17.52 -23.96 -3.84
CA ASP A 47 18.55 -24.99 -3.81
C ASP A 47 18.03 -26.23 -4.56
N ASP A 48 18.94 -27.05 -5.11
CA ASP A 48 18.64 -28.36 -5.74
C ASP A 48 17.98 -29.39 -4.78
N THR A 49 17.67 -28.98 -3.55
CA THR A 49 17.20 -29.81 -2.44
C THR A 49 16.08 -29.09 -1.70
N TYR A 50 14.94 -28.90 -2.37
CA TYR A 50 13.68 -28.72 -1.64
C TYR A 50 13.58 -29.81 -0.58
N THR A 51 13.18 -29.46 0.64
CA THR A 51 12.94 -30.46 1.68
C THR A 51 11.64 -31.18 1.33
N PRO A 52 11.66 -32.47 0.95
CA PRO A 52 10.43 -33.18 0.69
C PRO A 52 9.66 -33.30 2.01
N ILE A 53 8.43 -32.80 2.03
CA ILE A 53 7.52 -32.95 3.17
C ILE A 53 6.62 -34.13 2.87
N ASP A 54 6.61 -35.13 3.76
CA ASP A 54 5.66 -36.24 3.70
C ASP A 54 4.26 -35.71 4.10
N PRO A 55 3.25 -35.78 3.21
CA PRO A 55 1.90 -35.27 3.48
C PRO A 55 1.24 -35.93 4.70
N GLU A 56 1.59 -37.19 5.00
CA GLU A 56 0.97 -37.99 6.07
C GLU A 56 1.61 -37.71 7.44
N GLN A 57 2.92 -37.48 7.46
CA GLN A 57 3.66 -37.12 8.69
C GLN A 57 3.55 -35.63 9.01
N GLY A 58 3.13 -34.83 8.03
CA GLY A 58 3.09 -33.39 8.12
C GLY A 58 4.47 -32.78 8.29
N PHE A 59 4.48 -31.56 8.82
CA PHE A 59 5.67 -30.75 8.96
C PHE A 59 6.24 -30.83 10.38
N LYS A 60 7.56 -31.05 10.50
CA LYS A 60 8.31 -30.94 11.76
C LYS A 60 9.31 -29.80 11.62
N GLU A 61 9.35 -28.89 12.59
CA GLU A 61 10.24 -27.71 12.54
C GLU A 61 11.72 -28.11 12.40
N ASP A 62 12.13 -29.19 13.06
CA ASP A 62 13.49 -29.74 12.98
C ASP A 62 13.86 -30.30 11.59
N SER A 63 12.89 -30.51 10.70
CA SER A 63 13.13 -31.00 9.35
C SER A 63 13.46 -29.88 8.35
N ILE A 64 13.36 -28.60 8.77
CA ILE A 64 13.60 -27.46 7.89
C ILE A 64 15.07 -27.12 7.86
N ARG A 65 15.64 -27.13 6.67
CA ARG A 65 16.95 -26.52 6.45
C ARG A 65 16.82 -25.00 6.50
N LEU A 66 17.56 -24.37 7.41
CA LEU A 66 17.70 -22.92 7.43
C LEU A 66 18.62 -22.47 6.27
N VAL A 67 18.17 -21.47 5.51
CA VAL A 67 18.92 -20.87 4.42
C VAL A 67 19.17 -19.41 4.78
N ASP A 68 20.44 -18.99 4.76
CA ASP A 68 20.78 -17.57 4.84
C ASP A 68 20.50 -16.92 3.49
N VAL A 69 19.37 -16.20 3.42
CA VAL A 69 18.95 -15.52 2.20
C VAL A 69 19.53 -14.12 2.10
N ALA A 70 20.03 -13.53 3.20
CA ALA A 70 20.58 -12.17 3.17
C ALA A 70 21.80 -12.09 2.24
N ALA A 71 22.64 -13.13 2.23
CA ALA A 71 23.78 -13.24 1.32
C ALA A 71 23.41 -13.42 -0.16
N LYS A 72 22.14 -13.77 -0.45
CA LYS A 72 21.64 -14.05 -1.80
C LYS A 72 20.79 -12.92 -2.39
N ILE A 73 20.46 -11.89 -1.61
CA ILE A 73 19.68 -10.74 -2.05
C ILE A 73 20.63 -9.67 -2.59
N ASP A 74 20.40 -9.23 -3.83
CA ASP A 74 21.13 -8.11 -4.41
C ASP A 74 20.76 -6.78 -3.71
N PRO A 75 21.70 -5.85 -3.48
CA PRO A 75 21.42 -4.54 -2.91
C PRO A 75 20.33 -3.73 -3.62
N SER A 76 20.14 -3.91 -4.93
CA SER A 76 19.06 -3.30 -5.70
C SER A 76 17.67 -3.88 -5.40
N CYS A 77 17.62 -5.07 -4.78
CA CYS A 77 16.39 -5.80 -4.54
C CYS A 77 15.79 -5.53 -3.15
N TYR A 78 16.34 -4.57 -2.39
CA TYR A 78 15.71 -4.10 -1.16
C TYR A 78 15.83 -2.59 -0.98
N ARG A 79 14.87 -2.04 -0.26
CA ARG A 79 14.82 -0.62 0.09
C ARG A 79 14.33 -0.43 1.51
N ARG A 80 15.02 0.42 2.28
CA ARG A 80 14.55 0.89 3.57
C ARG A 80 13.48 1.96 3.36
N LEU A 81 12.38 1.85 4.10
CA LEU A 81 11.25 2.79 3.96
C LEU A 81 11.37 3.86 5.05
N ASP A 82 12.00 4.98 4.71
CA ASP A 82 12.18 6.08 5.66
C ASP A 82 10.88 6.84 5.93
N ASN A 83 10.82 7.48 7.11
CA ASN A 83 9.68 8.27 7.56
C ASN A 83 8.33 7.52 7.49
N MET A 84 8.36 6.23 7.79
CA MET A 84 7.19 5.34 7.74
C MET A 84 7.25 4.30 8.85
N ARG A 85 6.08 3.99 9.44
CA ARG A 85 5.86 2.77 10.23
C ARG A 85 4.91 1.87 9.45
N ALA A 86 5.44 0.83 8.82
CA ALA A 86 4.65 -0.07 7.97
C ALA A 86 3.82 -1.06 8.80
N ARG A 87 2.78 -1.63 8.20
CA ARG A 87 1.95 -2.68 8.82
C ARG A 87 1.85 -3.91 7.94
N SER A 88 1.45 -3.69 6.70
CA SER A 88 1.15 -4.68 5.69
C SER A 88 1.29 -4.02 4.32
N PHE A 89 1.23 -4.80 3.26
CA PHE A 89 1.34 -4.27 1.90
C PHE A 89 0.52 -5.09 0.89
N ALA A 90 0.39 -4.53 -0.31
CA ALA A 90 -0.08 -5.23 -1.48
C ALA A 90 0.87 -4.93 -2.64
N VAL A 91 1.07 -5.89 -3.53
CA VAL A 91 2.00 -5.76 -4.66
C VAL A 91 1.31 -6.09 -5.97
N SER A 92 1.86 -5.57 -7.06
CA SER A 92 1.42 -5.90 -8.41
C SER A 92 2.63 -5.97 -9.34
N GLY A 93 3.00 -7.18 -9.76
CA GLY A 93 4.06 -7.40 -10.75
C GLY A 93 3.74 -6.79 -12.10
N THR A 94 2.48 -6.87 -12.55
CA THR A 94 2.04 -6.28 -13.83
C THR A 94 2.14 -4.76 -13.86
N ARG A 95 1.85 -4.10 -12.73
CA ARG A 95 1.95 -2.63 -12.60
C ARG A 95 3.29 -2.16 -12.04
N LYS A 96 4.17 -3.10 -11.68
CA LYS A 96 5.48 -2.82 -11.08
C LYS A 96 5.41 -1.94 -9.84
N THR A 97 4.49 -2.27 -8.93
CA THR A 97 4.19 -1.44 -7.75
C THR A 97 4.09 -2.25 -6.46
N ALA A 98 4.37 -1.58 -5.33
CA ALA A 98 3.89 -1.99 -4.01
C ALA A 98 3.17 -0.84 -3.31
N THR A 99 2.05 -1.15 -2.67
CA THR A 99 1.30 -0.23 -1.82
C THR A 99 1.46 -0.68 -0.38
N VAL A 100 2.15 0.13 0.43
CA VAL A 100 2.41 -0.18 1.84
C VAL A 100 1.45 0.60 2.72
N LEU A 101 0.73 -0.12 3.58
CA LEU A 101 -0.18 0.44 4.59
C LEU A 101 0.62 0.83 5.83
N PHE A 102 0.40 2.05 6.33
CA PHE A 102 0.98 2.48 7.60
C PHE A 102 0.33 1.76 8.79
N SER A 103 1.06 1.64 9.90
CA SER A 103 0.58 1.12 11.20
C SER A 103 -0.70 1.82 11.70
N SER A 104 -0.90 3.10 11.36
CA SER A 104 -2.12 3.85 11.68
C SER A 104 -3.38 3.36 10.94
N ARG A 105 -3.21 2.55 9.88
CA ARG A 105 -4.26 2.08 8.95
C ARG A 105 -5.02 3.19 8.21
N ARG A 106 -4.52 4.43 8.23
CA ARG A 106 -5.16 5.61 7.60
C ARG A 106 -4.39 6.17 6.41
N ARG A 107 -3.15 5.72 6.22
CA ARG A 107 -2.25 6.21 5.18
C ARG A 107 -1.69 5.02 4.44
N VAL A 108 -1.50 5.17 3.13
CA VAL A 108 -0.74 4.25 2.28
C VAL A 108 0.37 5.03 1.58
N ARG A 109 1.46 4.37 1.21
CA ARG A 109 2.46 4.91 0.29
C ARG A 109 2.66 3.91 -0.83
N ILE A 110 2.71 4.38 -2.07
CA ILE A 110 2.91 3.56 -3.26
C ILE A 110 4.37 3.72 -3.68
N PHE A 111 5.02 2.60 -3.98
CA PHE A 111 6.39 2.51 -4.46
C PHE A 111 6.38 1.90 -5.85
N LEU A 112 7.15 2.48 -6.77
CA LEU A 112 7.47 1.88 -8.05
C LEU A 112 8.69 0.98 -7.87
N MET A 113 8.61 -0.23 -8.41
CA MET A 113 9.65 -1.27 -8.22
C MET A 113 10.76 -1.24 -9.27
N ASP A 114 10.49 -0.60 -10.41
CA ASP A 114 11.39 -0.59 -11.58
C ASP A 114 11.99 0.80 -11.84
N ALA A 115 11.69 1.77 -10.97
CA ALA A 115 12.36 3.06 -11.02
C ALA A 115 13.67 2.92 -10.24
N GLU A 116 14.80 2.93 -10.95
CA GLU A 116 16.06 3.32 -10.33
C GLU A 116 15.77 4.66 -9.65
N GLU A 117 15.73 4.66 -8.31
CA GLU A 117 15.50 5.88 -7.55
C GLU A 117 16.72 6.77 -7.79
N GLU A 118 16.58 7.71 -8.72
CA GLU A 118 17.29 8.97 -8.61
C GLU A 118 16.83 9.57 -7.28
N ASP A 119 17.72 9.55 -6.29
CA ASP A 119 17.51 10.16 -4.97
C ASP A 119 17.19 11.66 -5.16
N GLU A 120 15.92 11.98 -5.40
CA GLU A 120 15.40 13.33 -5.19
C GLU A 120 15.17 13.48 -3.70
N ASP A 121 16.18 14.02 -3.03
CA ASP A 121 16.01 14.76 -1.77
C ASP A 121 14.90 15.80 -1.97
N TRP A 122 13.66 15.42 -1.62
CA TRP A 122 12.52 16.33 -1.59
C TRP A 122 12.67 17.28 -0.39
N ASP A 123 13.53 18.26 -0.56
CA ASP A 123 13.59 19.45 0.28
C ASP A 123 12.41 20.38 -0.09
N GLY A 124 11.37 20.33 0.76
CA GLY A 124 10.47 21.46 1.02
C GLY A 124 9.69 22.06 -0.15
N CYS A 125 8.38 21.80 -0.19
CA CYS A 125 7.41 22.68 -0.84
C CYS A 125 6.16 22.82 0.05
N GLY A 126 6.01 24.01 0.64
CA GLY A 126 4.71 24.61 0.97
C GLY A 126 4.16 24.37 2.36
N GLU A 127 4.56 25.21 3.33
CA GLU A 127 3.65 25.63 4.39
C GLU A 127 2.54 26.47 3.73
N ASP A 128 1.31 25.95 3.66
CA ASP A 128 0.15 26.78 3.42
C ASP A 128 -0.17 27.52 4.72
N GLU A 129 0.34 28.76 4.80
CA GLU A 129 -0.09 29.75 5.78
C GLU A 129 -1.57 30.07 5.58
N ASP A 130 -2.36 29.85 6.63
CA ASP A 130 -3.74 30.29 6.81
C ASP A 130 -3.82 31.83 6.77
N PRO A 131 -4.40 32.47 5.73
CA PRO A 131 -4.62 33.90 5.76
C PRO A 131 -5.95 34.17 6.48
N GLY A 132 -5.81 34.72 7.68
CA GLY A 132 -6.89 35.03 8.59
C GLY A 132 -8.06 35.81 7.98
N ASP A 133 -9.22 35.42 8.49
CA ASP A 133 -10.49 36.12 8.58
C ASP A 133 -10.35 37.66 8.63
N GLN A 134 -10.75 38.33 7.54
CA GLN A 134 -11.08 39.75 7.54
C GLN A 134 -12.55 39.91 7.16
N SER A 135 -13.34 40.19 8.20
CA SER A 135 -14.71 40.69 8.17
C SER A 135 -14.90 41.81 7.16
N GLY A 136 -15.68 41.56 6.12
CA GLY A 136 -16.19 42.58 5.20
C GLY A 136 -17.42 43.27 5.78
N GLU A 137 -17.29 44.57 6.05
CA GLU A 137 -18.38 45.48 6.43
C GLU A 137 -19.45 45.55 5.32
N LEU A 138 -20.68 45.18 5.66
CA LEU A 138 -21.87 45.30 4.81
C LEU A 138 -22.45 46.71 4.94
N ASN A 139 -22.33 47.50 3.88
CA ASN A 139 -23.01 48.79 3.75
C ASN A 139 -24.51 48.59 3.48
N SER A 140 -25.29 49.33 4.25
CA SER A 140 -26.75 49.44 4.24
C SER A 140 -27.29 50.27 3.07
N SER A 141 -28.32 49.75 2.39
CA SER A 141 -29.34 50.57 1.70
C SER A 141 -30.65 49.79 1.49
N GLU A 142 -31.60 50.05 2.40
CA GLU A 142 -33.07 50.22 2.28
C GLU A 142 -33.93 49.43 1.25
N ALA A 143 -34.75 48.49 1.79
CA ALA A 143 -36.24 48.30 1.70
C ALA A 143 -37.00 48.31 0.34
N PRO A 144 -38.19 47.66 0.17
CA PRO A 144 -39.18 47.29 1.19
C PRO A 144 -39.88 45.91 1.08
N GLU A 145 -40.78 45.70 2.04
CA GLU A 145 -41.55 44.51 2.42
C GLU A 145 -42.63 44.07 1.41
N GLY A 146 -42.95 42.76 1.42
CA GLY A 146 -44.13 42.19 0.77
C GLY A 146 -44.34 40.72 1.15
N GLU A 147 -45.36 40.46 1.96
CA GLU A 147 -45.80 39.12 2.39
C GLU A 147 -46.60 38.38 1.29
N MET A 148 -46.73 37.06 1.51
CA MET A 148 -47.83 36.15 1.15
C MET A 148 -47.72 35.17 -0.04
N GLN A 149 -47.88 33.90 0.37
CA GLN A 149 -48.80 32.87 -0.15
C GLN A 149 -48.29 31.77 -1.10
N ILE A 150 -48.76 30.59 -0.72
CA ILE A 150 -48.66 29.25 -1.27
C ILE A 150 -49.59 29.13 -2.49
N ASP A 151 -49.17 28.45 -3.56
CA ASP A 151 -50.07 27.54 -4.28
C ASP A 151 -49.30 26.41 -4.99
N ASN A 152 -49.94 25.24 -4.98
CA ASN A 152 -49.52 23.98 -5.59
C ASN A 152 -49.62 24.02 -7.12
N THR A 153 -48.82 23.23 -7.82
CA THR A 153 -49.33 22.35 -8.87
C THR A 153 -48.35 21.22 -9.16
N GLU A 154 -48.95 20.06 -9.41
CA GLU A 154 -48.40 18.71 -9.51
C GLU A 154 -47.56 18.50 -10.77
N ASP A 155 -46.65 17.52 -10.76
CA ASP A 155 -46.51 16.56 -11.87
C ASP A 155 -45.70 15.32 -11.40
N MET A 156 -46.45 14.21 -11.28
CA MET A 156 -46.16 12.78 -11.57
C MET A 156 -44.69 12.30 -11.52
N GLU A 157 -44.33 11.35 -10.64
CA GLU A 157 -44.39 9.86 -10.86
C GLU A 157 -43.74 9.44 -12.19
N GLU A 158 -42.73 8.56 -12.29
CA GLU A 158 -42.61 7.24 -11.67
C GLU A 158 -41.19 6.66 -11.88
N ASP A 159 -40.81 5.72 -11.00
CA ASP A 159 -39.59 4.91 -10.99
C ASP A 159 -39.44 3.98 -12.20
N GLU A 160 -38.20 3.71 -12.65
CA GLU A 160 -37.85 2.38 -13.18
C GLU A 160 -36.39 2.00 -12.83
N ASN A 161 -36.28 1.13 -11.82
CA ASN A 161 -35.12 0.27 -11.59
C ASN A 161 -34.86 -0.62 -12.82
N LYS A 162 -33.61 -0.68 -13.31
CA LYS A 162 -33.16 -1.75 -14.22
C LYS A 162 -31.91 -2.42 -13.68
N GLU A 163 -32.15 -3.47 -12.89
CA GLU A 163 -31.21 -4.57 -12.68
C GLU A 163 -30.82 -5.16 -14.04
N ASN A 164 -29.52 -5.34 -14.29
CA ASN A 164 -29.07 -6.07 -15.47
C ASN A 164 -28.59 -7.46 -15.04
N THR A 165 -29.44 -8.44 -15.31
CA THR A 165 -29.22 -9.87 -15.13
C THR A 165 -28.23 -10.41 -16.17
N SER A 166 -27.27 -11.19 -15.68
CA SER A 166 -26.40 -12.08 -16.44
C SER A 166 -27.18 -13.28 -17.00
N PHE A 167 -27.08 -13.53 -18.31
CA PHE A 167 -27.21 -14.87 -18.90
C PHE A 167 -26.53 -14.88 -20.28
N SER A 168 -25.40 -15.58 -20.39
CA SER A 168 -24.80 -15.96 -21.66
C SER A 168 -25.08 -17.44 -21.91
N SER A 169 -25.94 -17.73 -22.89
CA SER A 169 -26.13 -19.07 -23.45
C SER A 169 -25.11 -19.31 -24.57
N SER A 170 -24.46 -20.47 -24.59
CA SER A 170 -24.37 -21.42 -25.72
C SER A 170 -23.21 -22.38 -25.51
N THR A 171 -23.48 -23.68 -25.47
CA THR A 171 -22.60 -24.67 -26.09
C THR A 171 -23.48 -25.79 -26.62
N GLU A 172 -23.27 -26.10 -27.89
CA GLU A 172 -23.81 -27.25 -28.64
C GLU A 172 -23.33 -28.60 -28.07
#